data_AF-A0A3Q2GXY7-F1
#
_entry.id   AF-A0A3Q2GXY7-F1
#
_cell.length_a   1.000
_cell.length_b   1.000
_cell.length_c   1.000
_cell.angle_alpha   90.00
_cell.angle_beta   90.00
_cell.angle_gamma   90.00
#
_symmetry.space_group_name_H-M   'P 1'
#
loop_
_entity.id
_entity.type
_entity.pdbx_description
1 polymer ?
#
loop_
_entity_poly.entity_id
_entity_poly.type
_entity_poly.pdbx_seq_one_letter_code
_entity_poly.pdbx_strand_id
1 'polypeptide(L)'
;MAGRVRGSARALLAALLAPALVALLVTPARGRGGRDHGDWDAAVLLPPLPPREDAARVARFVAHVCDWGALATVATEEAVRGWPFADVLSLSDGPPGAGSGVPYLYLSPLQQAVSHLQVNETEVDFAKRSLFIRHPEMKTWPSSHNWFFAKLNITNIWVLDFFGGPKIVTPEEYYNVTFQ
;
A
#
# COMPACT_ATOMS: atom_id res chain seq x y z
N MET A 1 34.92 -15.52 -64.21
CA MET A 1 35.56 -15.38 -62.89
C MET A 1 34.87 -14.26 -62.12
N ALA A 2 33.75 -14.54 -61.45
CA ALA A 2 32.99 -13.54 -60.70
C ALA A 2 33.38 -13.63 -59.21
N GLY A 3 34.08 -12.60 -58.71
CA GLY A 3 34.46 -12.49 -57.31
C GLY A 3 33.27 -12.09 -56.45
N ARG A 4 32.83 -13.00 -55.57
CA ARG A 4 31.71 -12.82 -54.64
C ARG A 4 32.12 -11.89 -53.49
N VAL A 5 31.29 -10.86 -53.25
CA VAL A 5 31.44 -9.85 -52.20
C VAL A 5 31.49 -10.49 -50.81
N ARG A 6 32.58 -10.26 -50.06
CA ARG A 6 32.69 -10.61 -48.63
C ARG A 6 31.86 -9.62 -47.82
N GLY A 7 30.59 -9.94 -47.59
CA GLY A 7 29.74 -9.27 -46.61
C GLY A 7 30.23 -9.56 -45.19
N SER A 8 30.72 -8.52 -44.52
CA SER A 8 31.27 -8.57 -43.16
C SER A 8 30.23 -9.05 -42.15
N ALA A 9 30.50 -10.17 -41.48
CA ALA A 9 29.69 -10.68 -40.36
C ALA A 9 29.49 -9.64 -39.24
N ARG A 10 30.34 -8.59 -39.18
CA ARG A 10 30.19 -7.46 -38.24
C ARG A 10 29.01 -6.54 -38.56
N ALA A 11 28.63 -6.40 -39.83
CA ALA A 11 27.49 -5.56 -40.22
C ALA A 11 26.15 -6.22 -39.83
N LEU A 12 26.08 -7.55 -39.90
CA LEU A 12 24.91 -8.32 -39.48
C LEU A 12 24.74 -8.35 -37.95
N LEU A 13 25.83 -8.39 -37.19
CA LEU A 13 25.77 -8.35 -35.72
C LEU A 13 25.30 -6.99 -35.19
N ALA A 14 25.76 -5.89 -35.80
CA ALA A 14 25.33 -4.54 -35.43
C ALA A 14 23.85 -4.26 -35.78
N ALA A 15 23.35 -4.81 -36.89
CA ALA A 15 21.96 -4.68 -37.30
C ALA A 15 20.97 -5.46 -36.40
N LEU A 16 21.42 -6.49 -35.70
CA LEU A 16 20.60 -7.27 -34.76
C LEU A 16 20.62 -6.72 -33.33
N LEU A 17 21.70 -6.06 -32.92
CA LEU A 17 21.84 -5.52 -31.56
C LEU A 17 21.11 -4.18 -31.36
N ALA A 18 21.02 -3.34 -32.40
CA ALA A 18 20.32 -2.05 -32.33
C ALA A 18 18.81 -2.16 -32.01
N PRO A 19 18.02 -3.04 -32.66
CA PRO A 19 16.60 -3.20 -32.31
C PRO A 19 16.39 -3.85 -30.93
N ALA A 20 17.31 -4.72 -30.49
CA ALA A 20 17.25 -5.33 -29.16
C ALA A 20 17.50 -4.30 -28.03
N LEU A 21 18.42 -3.36 -28.25
CA LEU A 21 18.73 -2.31 -27.26
C LEU A 21 17.62 -1.24 -27.19
N VAL A 22 17.00 -0.90 -28.32
CA VAL A 22 15.82 0.00 -28.34
C VAL A 22 14.61 -0.67 -27.67
N ALA A 23 14.41 -1.97 -27.84
CA ALA A 23 13.36 -2.70 -27.12
C ALA A 23 13.58 -2.72 -25.59
N LEU A 24 14.84 -2.70 -25.11
CA LEU A 24 15.18 -2.61 -23.69
C LEU A 24 15.12 -1.19 -23.10
N LEU A 25 15.24 -0.15 -23.93
CA LEU A 25 15.18 1.25 -23.52
C LEU A 25 13.78 1.85 -23.62
N VAL A 26 12.89 1.22 -24.39
CA VAL A 26 11.48 1.65 -24.60
C VAL A 26 10.50 0.66 -23.97
N THR A 27 10.98 -0.40 -23.30
CA THR A 27 10.10 -1.08 -22.35
C THR A 27 9.63 -0.04 -21.34
N PRO A 28 8.32 0.20 -21.20
CA PRO A 28 7.87 0.90 -20.01
C PRO A 28 8.49 0.12 -18.85
N ALA A 29 9.05 0.83 -17.87
CA ALA A 29 9.29 0.25 -16.57
C ALA A 29 7.93 -0.22 -16.08
N ARG A 30 7.54 -1.44 -16.47
CA ARG A 30 6.44 -2.17 -15.90
C ARG A 30 6.96 -2.44 -14.50
N GLY A 31 6.59 -1.56 -13.57
CA GLY A 31 6.65 -1.88 -12.16
C GLY A 31 6.08 -3.30 -12.01
N ARG A 32 6.74 -4.14 -11.24
CA ARG A 32 6.18 -5.42 -10.79
C ARG A 32 4.99 -5.13 -9.86
N GLY A 33 3.92 -4.54 -10.40
CA GLY A 33 2.57 -4.89 -9.99
C GLY A 33 2.28 -6.20 -10.71
N GLY A 34 2.04 -7.27 -9.96
CA GLY A 34 1.95 -8.63 -10.50
C GLY A 34 0.92 -8.71 -11.62
N ARG A 35 1.32 -9.35 -12.72
CA ARG A 35 0.33 -9.92 -13.64
C ARG A 35 -0.41 -11.01 -12.87
N ASP A 36 -1.72 -11.10 -13.08
CA ASP A 36 -2.63 -12.11 -12.51
C ASP A 36 -3.31 -11.79 -11.15
N HIS A 37 -3.25 -10.54 -10.65
CA HIS A 37 -3.99 -10.16 -9.42
C HIS A 37 -5.48 -9.83 -9.63
N GLY A 38 -5.99 -9.77 -10.88
CA GLY A 38 -7.44 -9.73 -11.18
C GLY A 38 -8.25 -8.58 -10.55
N ASP A 39 -7.60 -7.63 -9.89
CA ASP A 39 -8.19 -6.64 -8.99
C ASP A 39 -8.15 -5.22 -9.55
N TRP A 40 -7.18 -4.91 -10.43
CA TRP A 40 -7.09 -3.59 -11.06
C TRP A 40 -8.23 -3.31 -12.06
N ASP A 41 -8.81 -4.36 -12.65
CA ASP A 41 -9.89 -4.27 -13.65
C ASP A 41 -11.29 -4.47 -13.05
N ALA A 42 -11.36 -5.00 -11.82
CA ALA A 42 -12.61 -5.11 -11.09
C ALA A 42 -12.87 -3.78 -10.39
N ALA A 43 -13.56 -2.86 -11.06
CA ALA A 43 -14.11 -1.69 -10.40
C ALA A 43 -15.10 -2.14 -9.32
N VAL A 44 -14.60 -2.41 -8.11
CA VAL A 44 -15.43 -2.51 -6.92
C VAL A 44 -16.15 -1.18 -6.83
N LEU A 45 -17.47 -1.20 -7.05
CA LEU A 45 -18.32 -0.03 -6.88
C LEU A 45 -18.17 0.40 -5.42
N LEU A 46 -17.35 1.44 -5.21
CA LEU A 46 -17.17 2.03 -3.90
C LEU A 46 -18.55 2.48 -3.39
N PRO A 47 -18.81 2.35 -2.09
CA PRO A 47 -20.00 2.94 -1.51
C PRO A 47 -20.02 4.44 -1.78
N PRO A 48 -21.20 5.08 -1.83
CA PRO A 48 -21.28 6.52 -2.03
C PRO A 48 -20.52 7.24 -0.91
N LEU A 49 -19.79 8.30 -1.29
CA LEU A 49 -19.10 9.14 -0.31
C LEU A 49 -20.13 9.69 0.70
N PRO A 50 -19.85 9.66 2.01
CA PRO A 50 -20.68 10.30 3.01
C PRO A 50 -20.83 11.82 2.76
N PRO A 51 -21.86 12.46 3.32
CA PRO A 51 -21.99 13.91 3.28
C PRO A 51 -20.74 14.57 3.87
N ARG A 52 -20.22 15.58 3.16
CA ARG A 52 -18.93 16.22 3.47
C ARG A 52 -18.97 16.94 4.82
N GLU A 53 -20.14 17.42 5.22
CA GLU A 53 -20.36 18.05 6.53
C GLU A 53 -20.08 17.09 7.69
N ASP A 54 -20.16 15.77 7.47
CA ASP A 54 -19.84 14.75 8.45
C ASP A 54 -18.40 14.23 8.26
N ALA A 55 -17.45 15.05 8.71
CA ALA A 55 -16.03 14.75 8.57
C ALA A 55 -15.62 13.43 9.24
N ALA A 56 -16.25 13.07 10.35
CA ALA A 56 -15.98 11.81 11.05
C ALA A 56 -16.39 10.60 10.20
N ARG A 57 -17.58 10.64 9.59
CA ARG A 57 -18.01 9.59 8.64
C ARG A 57 -17.14 9.54 7.41
N VAL A 58 -16.70 10.68 6.88
CA VAL A 58 -15.76 10.72 5.75
C VAL A 58 -14.42 10.07 6.13
N ALA A 59 -13.87 10.39 7.30
CA ALA A 59 -12.63 9.77 7.79
C ALA A 59 -12.77 8.25 7.94
N ARG A 60 -13.89 7.77 8.49
CA ARG A 60 -14.16 6.33 8.64
C ARG A 60 -14.36 5.64 7.29
N PHE A 61 -15.04 6.29 6.37
CA PHE A 61 -15.18 5.80 4.99
C PHE A 61 -13.81 5.61 4.35
N VAL A 62 -12.94 6.62 4.39
CA VAL A 62 -11.58 6.55 3.81
C VAL A 62 -10.77 5.42 4.47
N ALA A 63 -10.76 5.35 5.80
CA ALA A 63 -10.03 4.30 6.51
C ALA A 63 -10.52 2.89 6.15
N HIS A 64 -11.81 2.73 5.88
CA HIS A 64 -12.39 1.43 5.54
C HIS A 64 -12.09 0.99 4.11
N VAL A 65 -12.22 1.90 3.14
CA VAL A 65 -12.06 1.60 1.71
C VAL A 65 -10.59 1.54 1.27
N CYS A 66 -9.65 2.09 2.05
CA CYS A 66 -8.23 1.98 1.76
C CYS A 66 -7.70 0.59 2.12
N ASP A 67 -7.06 -0.06 1.14
CA ASP A 67 -6.35 -1.34 1.32
C ASP A 67 -4.86 -1.14 1.65
N TRP A 68 -4.33 0.04 1.35
CA TRP A 68 -2.96 0.43 1.62
C TRP A 68 -2.89 1.93 1.91
N GLY A 69 -1.78 2.39 2.48
CA GLY A 69 -1.52 3.80 2.75
C GLY A 69 -0.04 4.10 2.90
N ALA A 70 0.28 5.39 3.00
CA ALA A 70 1.63 5.86 3.29
C ALA A 70 1.78 6.13 4.79
N LEU A 71 2.69 5.42 5.46
CA LEU A 71 3.03 5.66 6.86
C LEU A 71 4.32 6.46 6.95
N ALA A 72 4.25 7.64 7.56
CA ALA A 72 5.41 8.46 7.85
C ALA A 72 5.97 8.15 9.26
N THR A 73 7.28 7.97 9.36
CA THR A 73 8.03 7.73 10.60
C THR A 73 9.30 8.56 10.62
N VAL A 74 10.00 8.59 11.76
CA VAL A 74 11.32 9.21 11.88
C VAL A 74 12.38 8.14 11.64
N ALA A 75 13.27 8.38 10.68
CA ALA A 75 14.32 7.42 10.35
C ALA A 75 15.34 7.24 11.47
N THR A 76 15.75 5.99 11.70
CA THR A 76 16.79 5.61 12.68
C THR A 76 18.12 5.21 12.03
N GLU A 77 18.10 4.92 10.72
CA GLU A 77 19.25 4.59 9.88
C GLU A 77 20.30 5.70 9.94
N GLU A 78 21.58 5.33 10.04
CA GLU A 78 22.66 6.27 10.37
C GLU A 78 22.77 7.40 9.35
N ALA A 79 22.65 7.07 8.06
CA ALA A 79 22.81 8.04 6.97
C ALA A 79 21.70 9.12 6.91
N VAL A 80 20.52 8.84 7.46
CA VAL A 80 19.34 9.72 7.35
C VAL A 80 18.61 9.89 8.69
N ARG A 81 19.31 9.69 9.81
CA ARG A 81 18.72 9.70 11.14
C ARG A 81 17.99 11.02 11.41
N GLY A 82 16.75 10.93 11.89
CA GLY A 82 15.91 12.08 12.21
C GLY A 82 15.12 12.63 11.03
N TRP A 83 15.35 12.16 9.81
CA TRP A 83 14.59 12.61 8.64
C TRP A 83 13.18 11.99 8.61
N PRO A 84 12.20 12.69 8.02
CA PRO A 84 10.91 12.07 7.72
C PRO A 84 11.11 10.98 6.67
N PHE A 85 10.59 9.78 6.96
CA PHE A 85 10.63 8.63 6.08
C PHE A 85 9.22 8.10 5.88
N ALA A 86 8.81 7.90 4.62
CA ALA A 86 7.51 7.36 4.28
C ALA A 86 7.65 5.97 3.66
N ASP A 87 6.82 5.04 4.10
CA ASP A 87 6.72 3.68 3.56
C ASP A 87 5.28 3.36 3.14
N VAL A 88 5.12 2.48 2.15
CA VAL A 88 3.81 2.02 1.66
C VAL A 88 3.46 0.72 2.36
N LEU A 89 2.35 0.73 3.12
CA LEU A 89 1.93 -0.41 3.91
C LEU A 89 0.51 -0.82 3.58
N SER A 90 0.29 -2.12 3.41
CA SER A 90 -1.05 -2.71 3.40
C SER A 90 -1.69 -2.58 4.78
N LEU A 91 -2.97 -2.24 4.79
CA LEU A 91 -3.75 -2.05 6.01
C LEU A 91 -5.17 -2.60 5.86
N SER A 92 -5.84 -2.79 7.00
CA SER A 92 -7.27 -3.08 7.04
C SER A 92 -7.83 -2.60 8.38
N ASP A 93 -9.03 -2.03 8.38
CA ASP A 93 -9.74 -1.68 9.62
C ASP A 93 -10.82 -2.70 10.03
N GLY A 94 -11.08 -3.70 9.18
CA GLY A 94 -12.16 -4.67 9.38
C GLY A 94 -12.57 -5.38 8.08
N PRO A 95 -13.28 -6.52 8.19
CA PRO A 95 -13.92 -7.16 7.05
C PRO A 95 -15.08 -6.30 6.51
N PRO A 96 -15.59 -6.61 5.30
CA PRO A 96 -16.73 -5.89 4.73
C PRO A 96 -17.92 -5.83 5.69
N GLY A 97 -18.44 -4.63 5.95
CA GLY A 97 -19.56 -4.38 6.85
C GLY A 97 -19.22 -4.35 8.35
N ALA A 98 -17.95 -4.52 8.72
CA ALA A 98 -17.51 -4.48 10.12
C ALA A 98 -16.17 -3.74 10.29
N GLY A 99 -16.03 -2.58 9.63
CA GLY A 99 -14.90 -1.69 9.83
C GLY A 99 -14.87 -1.12 11.25
N SER A 100 -13.74 -1.24 11.93
CA SER A 100 -13.55 -0.65 13.26
C SER A 100 -13.05 0.80 13.21
N GLY A 101 -12.51 1.24 12.08
CA GLY A 101 -11.71 2.46 11.99
C GLY A 101 -10.29 2.34 12.57
N VAL A 102 -9.89 1.22 13.16
CA VAL A 102 -8.52 1.02 13.64
C VAL A 102 -7.66 0.47 12.49
N PRO A 103 -6.63 1.18 12.00
CA PRO A 103 -5.77 0.65 10.95
C PRO A 103 -4.87 -0.45 11.52
N TYR A 104 -5.16 -1.70 11.16
CA TYR A 104 -4.29 -2.84 11.46
C TYR A 104 -3.28 -3.04 10.34
N LEU A 105 -2.08 -3.48 10.71
CA LEU A 105 -0.92 -3.69 9.85
C LEU A 105 -0.34 -5.09 10.10
N TYR A 106 0.26 -5.70 9.09
CA TYR A 106 1.01 -6.96 9.23
C TYR A 106 2.47 -6.71 8.86
N LEU A 107 3.34 -6.66 9.87
CA LEU A 107 4.69 -6.12 9.73
C LEU A 107 5.74 -7.15 10.12
N SER A 108 6.95 -6.96 9.59
CA SER A 108 8.14 -7.72 9.93
C SER A 108 9.17 -6.81 10.61
N PRO A 109 9.94 -7.30 11.60
CA PRO A 109 11.08 -6.57 12.16
C PRO A 109 12.16 -6.20 11.12
N LEU A 110 12.11 -6.78 9.92
CA LEU A 110 12.98 -6.44 8.80
C LEU A 110 12.59 -5.12 8.10
N GLN A 111 11.39 -4.59 8.37
CA GLN A 111 10.94 -3.30 7.83
C GLN A 111 11.45 -2.14 8.70
N GLN A 112 11.88 -1.06 8.04
CA GLN A 112 12.46 0.12 8.70
C GLN A 112 11.49 0.83 9.67
N ALA A 113 10.18 0.67 9.49
CA ALA A 113 9.13 1.37 10.26
C ALA A 113 8.78 0.76 11.63
N VAL A 114 9.53 -0.24 12.11
CA VAL A 114 9.09 -1.10 13.21
C VAL A 114 9.84 -0.82 14.51
N SER A 115 9.24 -0.03 15.40
CA SER A 115 9.60 -0.07 16.82
C SER A 115 8.44 0.02 17.81
N HIS A 116 7.26 0.59 17.48
CA HIS A 116 6.25 0.91 18.51
C HIS A 116 4.78 0.55 18.20
N LEU A 117 4.49 -0.42 17.34
CA LEU A 117 3.11 -0.60 16.82
C LEU A 117 2.40 -1.92 17.19
N GLN A 118 2.79 -2.67 18.22
CA GLN A 118 2.20 -3.99 18.50
C GLN A 118 0.73 -3.97 18.97
N VAL A 119 -0.04 -4.97 18.54
CA VAL A 119 -1.42 -5.24 19.00
C VAL A 119 -1.41 -6.08 20.28
N ASN A 120 -2.40 -5.89 21.17
CA ASN A 120 -2.56 -6.69 22.38
C ASN A 120 -3.20 -8.07 22.09
N GLU A 121 -3.09 -9.02 23.02
CA GLU A 121 -3.59 -10.39 22.80
C GLU A 121 -5.09 -10.46 22.48
N THR A 122 -5.90 -9.55 23.02
CA THR A 122 -7.36 -9.54 22.84
C THR A 122 -7.81 -9.12 21.43
N GLU A 123 -6.98 -8.37 20.70
CA GLU A 123 -7.32 -7.82 19.38
C GLU A 123 -6.66 -8.58 18.21
N VAL A 124 -5.68 -9.45 18.49
CA VAL A 124 -4.91 -10.17 17.46
C VAL A 124 -5.80 -10.96 16.51
N ASP A 125 -6.83 -11.64 17.00
CA ASP A 125 -7.73 -12.43 16.16
C ASP A 125 -8.55 -11.55 15.19
N PHE A 126 -9.00 -10.38 15.66
CA PHE A 126 -9.70 -9.42 14.82
C PHE A 126 -8.76 -8.81 13.78
N ALA A 127 -7.56 -8.38 14.20
CA ALA A 127 -6.54 -7.84 13.30
C ALA A 127 -6.18 -8.85 12.19
N LYS A 128 -5.88 -10.09 12.59
CA LYS A 128 -5.58 -11.19 11.68
C LYS A 128 -6.70 -11.44 10.68
N ARG A 129 -7.94 -11.57 11.18
CA ARG A 129 -9.10 -11.80 10.32
C ARG A 129 -9.30 -10.66 9.33
N SER A 130 -9.20 -9.41 9.80
CA SER A 130 -9.39 -8.20 8.97
C SER A 130 -8.37 -8.15 7.85
N LEU A 131 -7.09 -8.26 8.20
CA LEU A 131 -5.98 -8.23 7.25
C LEU A 131 -6.03 -9.40 6.26
N PHE A 132 -6.28 -10.63 6.72
CA PHE A 132 -6.24 -11.81 5.84
C PHE A 132 -7.49 -11.97 4.97
N ILE A 133 -8.60 -11.32 5.31
CA ILE A 133 -9.75 -11.18 4.42
C ILE A 133 -9.45 -10.15 3.34
N ARG A 134 -8.88 -9.00 3.71
CA ARG A 134 -8.56 -7.93 2.75
C ARG A 134 -7.39 -8.27 1.84
N HIS A 135 -6.37 -8.90 2.40
CA HIS A 135 -5.11 -9.25 1.75
C HIS A 135 -4.85 -10.77 1.86
N PRO A 136 -5.52 -11.60 1.05
CA PRO A 136 -5.41 -13.07 1.17
C PRO A 136 -3.98 -13.60 1.02
N GLU A 137 -3.13 -12.90 0.25
CA GLU A 137 -1.73 -13.25 0.04
C GLU A 137 -0.90 -13.26 1.34
N MET A 138 -1.28 -12.45 2.33
CA MET A 138 -0.57 -12.41 3.63
C MET A 138 -0.53 -13.78 4.33
N LYS A 139 -1.46 -14.69 4.02
CA LYS A 139 -1.50 -16.06 4.54
C LYS A 139 -0.32 -16.91 4.07
N THR A 140 0.24 -16.59 2.91
CA THR A 140 1.32 -17.36 2.26
C THR A 140 2.67 -16.68 2.34
N TRP A 141 2.77 -15.53 3.02
CA TRP A 141 4.02 -14.82 3.21
C TRP A 141 5.05 -15.66 4.00
N PRO A 142 6.35 -15.51 3.71
CA PRO A 142 7.39 -16.36 4.29
C PRO A 142 7.46 -16.19 5.80
N SER A 143 7.34 -17.30 6.53
CA SER A 143 7.38 -17.31 8.01
C SER A 143 8.72 -16.86 8.58
N SER A 144 9.82 -17.00 7.84
CA SER A 144 11.16 -16.57 8.25
C SER A 144 11.29 -15.06 8.49
N HIS A 145 10.30 -14.26 8.09
CA HIS A 145 10.28 -12.81 8.32
C HIS A 145 9.70 -12.40 9.68
N ASN A 146 9.26 -13.36 10.51
CA ASN A 146 8.78 -13.10 11.89
C ASN A 146 7.65 -12.06 11.95
N TRP A 147 6.62 -12.25 11.12
CA TRP A 147 5.51 -11.31 11.03
C TRP A 147 4.73 -11.19 12.34
N PHE A 148 4.24 -9.98 12.63
CA PHE A 148 3.39 -9.68 13.77
C PHE A 148 2.30 -8.68 13.39
N PHE A 149 1.20 -8.69 14.16
CA PHE A 149 0.09 -7.76 13.97
C PHE A 149 0.33 -6.46 14.72
N ALA A 150 0.09 -5.36 14.02
CA ALA A 150 0.31 -4.01 14.50
C ALA A 150 -0.97 -3.14 14.35
N LYS A 151 -1.09 -2.07 15.13
CA LYS A 151 -2.17 -1.07 14.98
C LYS A 151 -1.66 0.36 15.10
N LEU A 152 -2.36 1.28 14.43
CA LEU A 152 -2.18 2.71 14.61
C LEU A 152 -3.11 3.24 15.72
N ASN A 153 -2.53 3.75 16.81
CA ASN A 153 -3.27 4.44 17.85
C ASN A 153 -3.51 5.90 17.44
N ILE A 154 -4.74 6.21 17.01
CA ILE A 154 -5.09 7.52 16.49
C ILE A 154 -5.30 8.51 17.64
N THR A 155 -4.55 9.61 17.60
CA THR A 155 -4.67 10.73 18.56
C THR A 155 -5.15 12.02 17.91
N ASN A 156 -4.92 12.19 16.61
CA ASN A 156 -5.27 13.38 15.84
C ASN A 156 -5.71 12.96 14.44
N ILE A 157 -6.73 13.62 13.89
CA ILE A 157 -7.27 13.36 12.56
C ILE A 157 -7.50 14.69 11.85
N TRP A 158 -7.03 14.77 10.61
CA TRP A 158 -7.30 15.86 9.68
C TRP A 158 -8.01 15.32 8.45
N VAL A 159 -9.15 15.91 8.11
CA VAL A 159 -9.92 15.54 6.93
C VAL A 159 -9.88 16.70 5.94
N LEU A 160 -9.34 16.44 4.76
CA LEU A 160 -9.35 17.38 3.65
C LEU A 160 -10.24 16.84 2.54
N ASP A 161 -11.52 17.19 2.59
CA ASP A 161 -12.56 16.70 1.68
C ASP A 161 -13.22 17.81 0.85
N PHE A 162 -12.86 19.07 1.09
CA PHE A 162 -13.36 20.22 0.35
C PHE A 162 -12.44 21.46 0.50
N PHE A 163 -12.80 22.55 -0.17
CA PHE A 163 -12.13 23.84 -0.02
C PHE A 163 -12.28 24.41 1.40
N GLY A 164 -11.38 25.33 1.78
CA GLY A 164 -11.44 26.02 3.07
C GLY A 164 -10.50 25.49 4.15
N GLY A 165 -9.72 24.45 3.85
CA GLY A 165 -8.72 23.88 4.76
C GLY A 165 -9.21 22.59 5.44
N PRO A 166 -8.35 21.96 6.27
CA PRO A 166 -8.66 20.69 6.90
C PRO A 166 -9.69 20.85 8.03
N LYS A 167 -10.60 19.90 8.13
CA LYS A 167 -11.49 19.71 9.28
C LYS A 167 -10.76 18.85 10.31
N ILE A 168 -10.82 19.25 11.58
CA ILE A 168 -10.25 18.48 12.69
C ILE A 168 -11.34 17.55 13.21
N VAL A 169 -11.01 16.26 13.38
CA VAL A 169 -11.90 15.25 13.96
C VAL A 169 -11.21 14.68 15.19
N THR A 170 -11.93 14.63 16.31
CA THR A 170 -11.44 13.99 17.53
C THR A 170 -11.54 12.46 17.41
N PRO A 171 -10.70 11.69 18.13
CA PRO A 171 -10.84 10.24 18.18
C PRO A 171 -12.23 9.79 18.64
N GLU A 172 -12.86 10.54 19.56
CA GLU A 172 -14.22 10.25 20.03
C GLU A 172 -15.25 10.35 18.90
N GLU A 173 -15.26 11.47 18.16
CA GLU A 173 -16.15 11.63 17.00
C GLU A 173 -15.92 10.53 15.97
N TYR A 174 -14.65 10.21 15.69
CA TYR A 174 -14.27 9.18 14.72
C TYR A 174 -14.76 7.79 15.08
N TYR A 175 -14.56 7.36 16.33
CA TYR A 175 -14.93 6.03 16.79
C TYR A 175 -16.43 5.90 17.12
N ASN A 176 -17.12 7.00 17.41
CA ASN A 176 -18.58 7.00 17.65
C ASN A 176 -19.42 6.89 16.36
N VAL A 177 -18.81 6.98 15.18
CA VAL A 177 -19.50 6.70 13.92
C VAL A 177 -19.95 5.24 13.88
N THR A 178 -21.26 5.05 13.68
CA THR A 178 -21.87 3.75 13.40
C THR A 178 -21.85 3.49 11.89
N PHE A 179 -21.44 2.28 11.50
CA PHE A 179 -21.58 1.83 10.11
C PHE A 179 -23.07 1.74 9.75
N GLN A 180 -23.46 2.35 8.62
CA GLN A 180 -24.79 2.25 8.03
C GLN A 180 -24.84 1.12 7.01
#